data_AF-A0AA39Z520-F1
#
_entry.id   AF-A0AA39Z520-F1
#
_cell.length_a   1.000
_cell.length_b   1.000
_cell.length_c   1.000
_cell.angle_alpha   90.00
_cell.angle_beta   90.00
_cell.angle_gamma   90.00
#
_symmetry.space_group_name_H-M   'P 1'
#
loop_
_entity.id
_entity.type
_entity.pdbx_description
1 polymer ?
#
loop_
_entity_poly.entity_id
_entity_poly.type
_entity_poly.pdbx_seq_one_letter_code
_entity_poly.pdbx_strand_id
1 'polypeptide(L)'
;MAPKGASAKSAKGNKSKKTANTPKRNDAPQRSGRQEVTDVPAKIPLELQQLLLNIFRSAFPSRFGSDLKPLLQEVKQHLYNRDFLTAFGKDEYLEAYVVRWSPSRALGYLQIFNDLEDHFQPIQKSSPWAVVCLGGGAGAEIVGLAGFLKQLVQEDTPSGEEESPESSDAAMSAPKFEISAIDIANWTPIVTSLQTAITTAPPLSKYASAAAKESNVELLPPHLFQTASLQQDVLTMSAEDLSAQLQNADLVTIMFTLNELYSTSLAKTQAFLMRLTGSLQQGSLLLVVDSPGSYSTVTLNGAEKQYPMHWLLDHTLLSVPKDAKSTEDGPKWEKVLSDESRWFRLPEGLKYPIDLENMRYQIHLYRRLP
;
A
#
# COMPACT_ATOMS: atom_id res chain seq x y z
N MET A 1 15.56 -14.96 66.60
CA MET A 1 16.92 -15.51 66.82
C MET A 1 17.17 -16.58 65.78
N ALA A 2 18.27 -16.44 65.05
CA ALA A 2 18.65 -17.21 63.86
C ALA A 2 19.22 -18.62 64.23
N PRO A 3 19.86 -19.36 63.30
CA PRO A 3 19.28 -20.43 62.48
C PRO A 3 20.09 -21.74 62.60
N LYS A 4 19.82 -22.77 61.77
CA LYS A 4 20.74 -23.84 61.28
C LYS A 4 19.89 -24.90 60.54
N GLY A 5 20.28 -25.51 59.43
CA GLY A 5 21.55 -25.47 58.71
C GLY A 5 21.55 -26.34 57.45
N ALA A 6 22.58 -26.10 56.65
CA ALA A 6 23.39 -26.99 55.79
C ALA A 6 22.78 -28.17 55.01
N SER A 7 23.13 -28.16 53.71
CA SER A 7 23.15 -29.26 52.73
C SER A 7 23.83 -30.55 53.19
N ALA A 8 23.34 -31.69 52.69
CA ALA A 8 24.16 -32.88 52.44
C ALA A 8 23.70 -33.61 51.16
N LYS A 9 24.65 -33.81 50.23
CA LYS A 9 24.56 -34.69 49.06
C LYS A 9 24.77 -36.16 49.49
N SER A 10 24.09 -37.09 48.82
CA SER A 10 24.56 -38.49 48.69
C SER A 10 24.16 -39.05 47.33
N ALA A 11 24.96 -39.99 46.85
CA ALA A 11 25.12 -40.41 45.46
C ALA A 11 24.65 -41.85 45.18
N LYS A 12 24.26 -42.07 43.91
CA LYS A 12 24.35 -43.30 43.06
C LYS A 12 23.72 -44.63 43.52
N GLY A 13 22.92 -45.21 42.61
CA GLY A 13 22.70 -46.68 42.57
C GLY A 13 21.60 -47.24 41.64
N ASN A 14 21.91 -47.36 40.34
CA ASN A 14 21.60 -48.46 39.39
C ASN A 14 20.17 -48.91 38.94
N LYS A 15 20.07 -49.04 37.60
CA LYS A 15 19.40 -50.06 36.74
C LYS A 15 17.85 -50.16 36.71
N SER A 16 17.24 -49.86 35.55
CA SER A 16 16.95 -50.90 34.54
C SER A 16 16.58 -50.28 33.16
N LYS A 17 17.11 -50.88 32.10
CA LYS A 17 16.70 -50.68 30.69
C LYS A 17 15.51 -51.61 30.41
N LYS A 18 14.47 -51.12 29.74
CA LYS A 18 13.68 -51.93 28.80
C LYS A 18 13.43 -51.15 27.52
N THR A 19 13.89 -51.79 26.45
CA THR A 19 13.82 -51.48 25.03
C THR A 19 12.45 -51.79 24.45
N ALA A 20 12.00 -51.00 23.47
CA ALA A 20 11.12 -51.46 22.40
C ALA A 20 11.52 -50.77 21.09
N ASN A 21 11.72 -51.57 20.05
CA ASN A 21 12.19 -51.23 18.71
C ASN A 21 11.00 -51.22 17.73
N THR A 22 10.83 -50.12 16.94
CA THR A 22 10.50 -49.97 15.47
C THR A 22 9.40 -50.81 14.77
N PRO A 23 8.81 -50.46 13.57
CA PRO A 23 9.21 -49.48 12.51
C PRO A 23 8.08 -48.66 11.75
N LYS A 24 8.50 -47.66 10.93
CA LYS A 24 8.05 -47.13 9.58
C LYS A 24 6.53 -47.16 9.18
N ARG A 25 5.90 -46.23 8.42
CA ARG A 25 6.29 -45.20 7.42
C ARG A 25 5.03 -44.35 6.99
N ASN A 26 5.27 -43.22 6.31
CA ASN A 26 4.42 -42.52 5.30
C ASN A 26 3.26 -41.63 5.81
N ASP A 27 2.96 -40.42 5.31
CA ASP A 27 3.48 -39.58 4.20
C ASP A 27 3.23 -38.10 4.60
N ALA A 28 4.21 -37.22 4.34
CA ALA A 28 4.09 -35.78 4.57
C ALA A 28 3.83 -35.07 3.23
N PRO A 29 2.88 -34.12 3.13
CA PRO A 29 2.77 -33.29 1.94
C PRO A 29 3.99 -32.37 1.82
N GLN A 30 4.53 -32.32 0.61
CA GLN A 30 5.70 -31.53 0.22
C GLN A 30 5.57 -30.07 0.64
N ARG A 31 6.57 -29.59 1.40
CA ARG A 31 6.87 -28.15 1.50
C ARG A 31 7.33 -27.69 0.12
N SER A 32 6.51 -26.89 -0.55
CA SER A 32 6.94 -26.13 -1.72
C SER A 32 8.05 -25.17 -1.31
N GLY A 33 9.02 -25.02 -2.21
CA GLY A 33 10.31 -24.40 -1.95
C GLY A 33 10.20 -22.97 -1.44
N ARG A 34 10.99 -22.69 -0.40
CA ARG A 34 11.40 -21.34 -0.05
C ARG A 34 12.27 -20.86 -1.21
N GLN A 35 11.73 -20.05 -2.12
CA GLN A 35 12.55 -19.34 -3.09
C GLN A 35 13.50 -18.44 -2.30
N GLU A 36 14.79 -18.71 -2.45
CA GLU A 36 15.85 -17.80 -2.05
C GLU A 36 15.63 -16.47 -2.76
N VAL A 37 15.79 -15.38 -2.00
CA VAL A 37 15.73 -14.01 -2.48
C VAL A 37 16.87 -13.84 -3.48
N THR A 38 16.57 -13.96 -4.77
CA THR A 38 17.48 -13.53 -5.82
C THR A 38 17.50 -12.01 -5.76
N ASP A 39 18.67 -11.43 -5.46
CA ASP A 39 18.98 -10.01 -5.65
C ASP A 39 18.73 -9.65 -7.12
N VAL A 40 17.50 -9.21 -7.41
CA VAL A 40 17.20 -8.53 -8.67
C VAL A 40 17.75 -7.11 -8.51
N PRO A 41 18.61 -6.60 -9.42
CA PRO A 41 19.03 -5.21 -9.38
C PRO A 41 17.79 -4.32 -9.28
N ALA A 42 17.79 -3.40 -8.32
CA ALA A 42 16.61 -2.59 -8.03
C ALA A 42 16.16 -1.87 -9.31
N LYS A 43 14.98 -2.25 -9.83
CA LYS A 43 14.34 -1.60 -10.99
C LYS A 43 14.19 -0.07 -10.81
N ILE A 44 14.25 0.39 -9.56
CA ILE A 44 13.98 1.79 -9.19
C ILE A 44 15.30 2.49 -8.79
N PRO A 45 15.70 3.56 -9.50
CA PRO A 45 16.87 4.36 -9.16
C PRO A 45 16.81 4.93 -7.73
N LEU A 46 17.94 4.96 -7.03
CA LEU A 46 18.03 5.49 -5.66
C LEU A 46 17.66 6.98 -5.62
N GLU A 47 18.01 7.71 -6.67
CA GLU A 47 17.74 9.13 -6.85
C GLU A 47 16.23 9.39 -6.87
N LEU A 48 15.46 8.55 -7.59
CA LEU A 48 14.01 8.66 -7.64
C LEU A 48 13.40 8.39 -6.26
N GLN A 49 13.86 7.35 -5.56
CA GLN A 49 13.40 7.07 -4.20
C GLN A 49 13.69 8.24 -3.25
N GLN A 50 14.88 8.85 -3.36
CA GLN A 50 15.23 10.03 -2.58
C GLN A 50 14.36 11.25 -2.94
N LEU A 51 14.00 11.43 -4.21
CA LEU A 51 13.07 12.49 -4.65
C LEU A 51 11.69 12.29 -4.01
N LEU A 52 11.15 11.07 -3.97
CA LEU A 52 9.87 10.79 -3.31
C LEU A 52 9.89 11.12 -1.81
N LEU A 53 10.98 10.82 -1.11
CA LEU A 53 11.14 11.24 0.29
C LEU A 53 11.20 12.78 0.42
N ASN A 54 11.83 13.46 -0.53
CA ASN A 54 11.90 14.91 -0.55
C ASN A 54 10.52 15.56 -0.77
N ILE A 55 9.59 14.91 -1.49
CA ILE A 55 8.21 15.40 -1.65
C ILE A 55 7.55 15.60 -0.28
N PHE A 56 7.56 14.60 0.58
CA PHE A 56 7.00 14.72 1.94
C PHE A 56 7.70 15.80 2.75
N ARG A 57 9.04 15.88 2.65
CA ARG A 57 9.82 16.89 3.36
C ARG A 57 9.45 18.32 2.92
N SER A 58 9.27 18.53 1.62
CA SER A 58 8.96 19.83 1.02
C SER A 58 7.50 20.22 1.21
N ALA A 59 6.58 19.25 1.24
CA ALA A 59 5.16 19.49 1.50
C ALA A 59 4.90 19.87 2.96
N PHE A 60 5.67 19.33 3.91
CA PHE A 60 5.44 19.52 5.36
C PHE A 60 6.71 19.99 6.11
N PRO A 61 7.36 21.09 5.69
CA PRO A 61 8.65 21.50 6.25
C PRO A 61 8.58 21.88 7.74
N SER A 62 7.43 22.40 8.18
CA SER A 62 7.20 22.80 9.58
C SER A 62 7.10 21.63 10.55
N ARG A 63 6.86 20.40 10.06
CA ARG A 63 6.65 19.22 10.90
C ARG A 63 7.92 18.59 11.43
N PHE A 64 9.11 19.01 11.00
CA PHE A 64 10.37 18.43 11.49
C PHE A 64 10.96 19.20 12.69
N GLY A 65 10.11 19.95 13.41
CA GLY A 65 10.46 20.68 14.63
C GLY A 65 10.47 19.81 15.90
N SER A 66 10.70 20.46 17.04
CA SER A 66 10.76 19.80 18.36
C SER A 66 9.42 19.24 18.84
N ASP A 67 8.31 19.73 18.30
CA ASP A 67 6.94 19.33 18.61
C ASP A 67 6.54 18.00 17.96
N LEU A 68 7.24 17.54 16.91
CA LEU A 68 6.91 16.30 16.21
C LEU A 68 6.89 15.09 17.13
N LYS A 69 7.89 14.94 17.98
CA LYS A 69 8.03 13.73 18.82
C LYS A 69 6.87 13.59 19.82
N PRO A 70 6.50 14.62 20.61
CA PRO A 70 5.28 14.60 21.42
C PRO A 70 4.02 14.28 20.60
N LEU A 71 3.87 14.95 19.45
CA LEU A 71 2.70 14.79 18.59
C LEU A 71 2.55 13.35 18.08
N LEU A 72 3.66 12.72 17.67
CA LEU A 72 3.67 11.32 17.27
C LEU A 72 3.32 10.36 18.41
N GLN A 73 3.60 10.69 19.67
CA GLN A 73 3.18 9.85 20.79
C GLN A 73 1.67 9.91 20.99
N GLU A 74 1.07 11.09 20.87
CA GLU A 74 -0.40 11.24 20.93
C GLU A 74 -1.07 10.46 19.81
N VAL A 75 -0.62 10.65 18.56
CA VAL A 75 -1.16 9.91 17.41
C VAL A 75 -1.00 8.40 17.60
N LYS A 76 0.18 7.93 18.03
CA LYS A 76 0.41 6.50 18.32
C LYS A 76 -0.55 5.96 19.39
N GLN A 77 -0.84 6.75 20.42
CA GLN A 77 -1.75 6.35 21.48
C GLN A 77 -3.19 6.20 20.97
N HIS A 78 -3.67 7.13 20.14
CA HIS A 78 -5.00 7.02 19.51
C HIS A 78 -5.07 5.82 18.56
N LEU A 79 -4.04 5.61 17.72
CA LEU A 79 -3.96 4.45 16.83
C LEU A 79 -3.95 3.12 17.59
N TYR A 80 -3.20 3.04 18.69
CA TYR A 80 -3.16 1.86 19.56
C TYR A 80 -4.54 1.55 20.16
N ASN A 81 -5.28 2.59 20.55
CA ASN A 81 -6.65 2.48 21.05
C ASN A 81 -7.70 2.26 19.95
N ARG A 82 -7.29 2.22 18.68
CA ARG A 82 -8.17 2.19 17.49
C ARG A 82 -9.16 3.36 17.43
N ASP A 83 -8.78 4.48 18.02
CA ASP A 83 -9.53 5.74 18.01
C ASP A 83 -9.12 6.57 16.80
N PHE A 84 -9.48 6.06 15.60
CA PHE A 84 -9.10 6.69 14.33
C PHE A 84 -9.72 8.07 14.14
N LEU A 85 -10.93 8.29 14.65
CA LEU A 85 -11.61 9.57 14.58
C LEU A 85 -10.79 10.67 15.27
N THR A 86 -10.25 10.40 16.45
CA THR A 86 -9.37 11.36 17.13
C THR A 86 -7.98 11.39 16.49
N ALA A 87 -7.41 10.24 16.12
CA ALA A 87 -6.08 10.16 15.49
C ALA A 87 -5.98 10.98 14.19
N PHE A 88 -7.09 11.11 13.47
CA PHE A 88 -7.18 11.81 12.18
C PHE A 88 -8.14 13.01 12.22
N GLY A 89 -8.47 13.50 13.42
CA GLY A 89 -9.43 14.59 13.63
C GLY A 89 -8.81 16.00 13.65
N LYS A 90 -7.48 16.11 13.59
CA LYS A 90 -6.74 17.39 13.64
C LYS A 90 -5.70 17.45 12.53
N ASP A 91 -5.55 18.61 11.91
CA ASP A 91 -4.58 18.84 10.82
C ASP A 91 -3.15 18.51 11.24
N GLU A 92 -2.73 18.94 12.43
CA GLU A 92 -1.41 18.63 12.99
C GLU A 92 -1.17 17.12 13.17
N TYR A 93 -2.19 16.34 13.51
CA TYR A 93 -2.09 14.89 13.62
C TYR A 93 -1.99 14.22 12.25
N LEU A 94 -2.75 14.70 11.26
CA LEU A 94 -2.65 14.24 9.87
C LEU A 94 -1.25 14.50 9.32
N GLU A 95 -0.73 15.71 9.47
CA GLU A 95 0.61 16.08 9.01
C GLU A 95 1.70 15.26 9.72
N ALA A 96 1.60 15.09 11.05
CA ALA A 96 2.53 14.25 11.82
C ALA A 96 2.49 12.78 11.36
N TYR A 97 1.28 12.26 11.11
CA TYR A 97 1.11 10.91 10.60
C TYR A 97 1.78 10.74 9.23
N VAL A 98 1.50 11.67 8.32
CA VAL A 98 2.02 11.65 6.95
C VAL A 98 3.53 11.65 6.97
N VAL A 99 4.19 12.60 7.65
CA VAL A 99 5.66 12.66 7.63
C VAL A 99 6.32 11.43 8.25
N ARG A 100 5.64 10.71 9.16
CA ARG A 100 6.19 9.54 9.87
C ARG A 100 5.97 8.21 9.16
N TRP A 101 4.78 7.97 8.61
CA TRP A 101 4.42 6.64 8.11
C TRP A 101 4.28 6.58 6.58
N SER A 102 3.92 7.68 5.92
CA SER A 102 3.72 7.69 4.46
C SER A 102 5.02 7.55 3.64
N PRO A 103 6.17 8.17 3.97
CA PRO A 103 7.37 8.10 3.14
C PRO A 103 7.89 6.69 2.90
N SER A 104 7.99 5.89 3.97
CA SER A 104 8.46 4.50 3.83
C SER A 104 7.49 3.64 3.03
N ARG A 105 6.18 3.86 3.22
CA ARG A 105 5.12 3.17 2.47
C ARG A 105 5.12 3.58 1.00
N ALA A 106 5.34 4.84 0.67
CA ALA A 106 5.39 5.33 -0.70
C ALA A 106 6.48 4.62 -1.51
N LEU A 107 7.67 4.39 -0.92
CA LEU A 107 8.74 3.62 -1.58
C LEU A 107 8.36 2.15 -1.76
N GLY A 108 7.72 1.54 -0.75
CA GLY A 108 7.20 0.18 -0.86
C GLY A 108 6.10 0.04 -1.92
N TYR A 109 5.21 1.03 -2.03
CA TYR A 109 4.15 1.06 -3.03
C TYR A 109 4.69 1.29 -4.43
N LEU A 110 5.71 2.15 -4.60
CA LEU A 110 6.42 2.29 -5.87
C LEU A 110 6.97 0.94 -6.35
N GLN A 111 7.62 0.16 -5.47
CA GLN A 111 8.08 -1.20 -5.81
C GLN A 111 6.93 -2.10 -6.20
N ILE A 112 5.81 -2.07 -5.47
CA ILE A 112 4.62 -2.86 -5.80
C ILE A 112 4.08 -2.49 -7.20
N PHE A 113 3.99 -1.21 -7.53
CA PHE A 113 3.51 -0.79 -8.85
C PHE A 113 4.47 -1.22 -9.97
N ASN A 114 5.79 -1.10 -9.78
CA ASN A 114 6.81 -1.60 -10.71
C ASN A 114 6.77 -3.13 -10.89
N ASP A 115 6.48 -3.88 -9.81
CA ASP A 115 6.38 -5.33 -9.85
C ASP A 115 5.12 -5.82 -10.57
N LEU A 116 4.09 -4.97 -10.64
CA LEU A 116 2.79 -5.25 -11.25
C LEU A 116 2.59 -4.63 -12.62
N GLU A 117 3.60 -3.92 -13.16
CA GLU A 117 3.52 -3.19 -14.42
C GLU A 117 2.99 -4.07 -15.57
N ASP A 118 3.49 -5.30 -15.71
CA ASP A 118 3.06 -6.26 -16.74
C ASP A 118 1.57 -6.65 -16.64
N HIS A 119 0.93 -6.41 -15.50
CA HIS A 119 -0.49 -6.70 -15.29
C HIS A 119 -1.40 -5.50 -15.55
N PHE A 120 -0.85 -4.29 -15.55
CA PHE A 120 -1.58 -3.10 -15.93
C PHE A 120 -1.83 -3.20 -17.44
N GLN A 121 -3.11 -3.18 -17.83
CA GLN A 121 -3.46 -3.04 -19.25
C GLN A 121 -2.64 -1.88 -19.81
N PRO A 122 -2.18 -1.93 -21.07
CA PRO A 122 -1.27 -0.94 -21.61
C PRO A 122 -1.76 0.46 -21.26
N ILE A 123 -1.02 1.14 -20.40
CA ILE A 123 -1.39 2.46 -19.89
C ILE A 123 -1.44 3.36 -21.12
N GLN A 124 -2.65 3.73 -21.51
CA GLN A 124 -2.87 4.37 -22.80
C GLN A 124 -2.36 5.81 -22.75
N LYS A 125 -1.73 6.23 -23.84
CA LYS A 125 -1.20 7.60 -24.00
C LYS A 125 -2.32 8.63 -24.23
N SER A 126 -3.46 8.17 -24.77
CA SER A 126 -4.58 9.02 -25.19
C SER A 126 -5.59 9.34 -24.09
N SER A 127 -5.70 8.52 -23.04
CA SER A 127 -6.66 8.69 -21.95
C SER A 127 -5.95 8.57 -20.60
N PRO A 128 -6.33 9.37 -19.60
CA PRO A 128 -5.80 9.21 -18.26
C PRO A 128 -6.10 7.83 -17.69
N TRP A 129 -5.12 7.25 -17.01
CA TRP A 129 -5.27 6.05 -16.21
C TRP A 129 -5.84 6.44 -14.85
N ALA A 130 -7.08 5.99 -14.59
CA ALA A 130 -7.84 6.38 -13.42
C ALA A 130 -7.60 5.41 -12.26
N VAL A 131 -7.05 5.93 -11.16
CA VAL A 131 -6.74 5.17 -9.95
C VAL A 131 -7.58 5.66 -8.78
N VAL A 132 -8.28 4.76 -8.09
CA VAL A 132 -9.05 5.09 -6.89
C VAL A 132 -8.43 4.40 -5.67
N CYS A 133 -7.90 5.20 -4.74
CA CYS A 133 -7.25 4.74 -3.52
C CYS A 133 -8.20 4.79 -2.32
N LEU A 134 -8.70 3.63 -1.91
CA LEU A 134 -9.65 3.49 -0.80
C LEU A 134 -8.90 3.35 0.54
N GLY A 135 -9.09 4.33 1.42
CA GLY A 135 -8.25 4.53 2.60
C GLY A 135 -6.87 5.10 2.29
N GLY A 136 -6.67 5.65 1.09
CA GLY A 136 -5.39 6.16 0.61
C GLY A 136 -5.07 7.60 0.99
N GLY A 137 -5.84 8.19 1.91
CA GLY A 137 -5.82 9.63 2.20
C GLY A 137 -4.47 10.18 2.69
N ALA A 138 -3.68 9.36 3.39
CA ALA A 138 -2.35 9.76 3.88
C ALA A 138 -1.28 9.93 2.77
N GLY A 139 -1.63 9.68 1.50
CA GLY A 139 -0.86 10.10 0.32
C GLY A 139 0.37 9.25 -0.02
N ALA A 140 0.61 8.14 0.66
CA ALA A 140 1.67 7.19 0.30
C ALA A 140 1.46 6.59 -1.10
N GLU A 141 0.22 6.22 -1.43
CA GLU A 141 -0.13 5.69 -2.76
C GLU A 141 0.02 6.75 -3.84
N ILE A 142 -0.40 7.98 -3.57
CA ILE A 142 -0.23 9.14 -4.48
C ILE A 142 1.25 9.32 -4.84
N VAL A 143 2.13 9.41 -3.84
CA VAL A 143 3.57 9.62 -4.09
C VAL A 143 4.22 8.40 -4.75
N GLY A 144 3.78 7.18 -4.40
CA GLY A 144 4.23 5.95 -5.07
C GLY A 144 3.83 5.91 -6.55
N LEU A 145 2.58 6.27 -6.88
CA LEU A 145 2.09 6.37 -8.26
C LEU A 145 2.79 7.48 -9.04
N ALA A 146 3.11 8.61 -8.41
CA ALA A 146 3.90 9.67 -9.03
C ALA A 146 5.31 9.18 -9.41
N GLY A 147 5.97 8.42 -8.53
CA GLY A 147 7.24 7.79 -8.85
C GLY A 147 7.13 6.79 -10.00
N PHE A 148 6.07 5.99 -10.02
CA PHE A 148 5.84 5.00 -11.06
C PHE A 148 5.62 5.67 -12.42
N LEU A 149 4.76 6.70 -12.47
CA LEU A 149 4.54 7.48 -13.70
C LEU A 149 5.82 8.16 -14.18
N LYS A 150 6.68 8.64 -13.28
CA LYS A 150 7.97 9.23 -13.65
C LYS A 150 8.86 8.24 -14.42
N GLN A 151 8.88 6.98 -14.01
CA GLN A 151 9.64 5.93 -14.72
C GLN A 151 9.05 5.67 -16.10
N LEU A 152 7.74 5.49 -16.20
CA LEU A 152 7.06 5.25 -17.47
C LEU A 152 7.33 6.37 -18.49
N VAL A 153 7.28 7.63 -18.06
CA VAL A 153 7.59 8.79 -18.93
C VAL A 153 9.06 8.81 -19.36
N GLN A 154 9.99 8.40 -18.49
CA GLN A 154 11.42 8.38 -18.82
C GLN A 154 11.78 7.26 -19.80
N GLU A 155 11.18 6.07 -19.66
CA GLU A 155 11.40 4.94 -20.57
C GLU A 155 10.90 5.22 -21.99
N ASP A 156 9.83 6.02 -22.11
CA ASP A 156 9.26 6.46 -23.38
C ASP A 156 10.11 7.53 -24.10
N THR A 157 11.12 8.12 -23.45
CA THR A 157 11.97 9.15 -24.05
C THR A 157 13.17 8.50 -24.74
N PRO A 158 13.32 8.54 -26.09
CA PRO A 158 14.44 7.91 -26.78
C PRO A 158 15.78 8.50 -26.31
N SER A 159 16.68 7.64 -25.83
CA SER A 159 17.96 8.01 -25.20
C SER A 159 19.05 8.52 -26.17
N GLY A 160 18.68 9.17 -27.28
CA GLY A 160 19.66 9.45 -28.35
C GLY A 160 19.39 10.57 -29.34
N GLU A 161 18.37 11.42 -29.18
CA GLU A 161 18.18 12.57 -30.08
C GLU A 161 18.33 13.87 -29.29
N GLU A 162 19.33 14.67 -29.67
CA GLU A 162 19.54 16.03 -29.19
C GLU A 162 18.24 16.82 -29.30
N GLU A 163 17.79 17.40 -28.18
CA GLU A 163 16.54 18.15 -28.08
C GLU A 163 16.48 19.27 -29.13
N SER A 164 15.72 19.03 -30.21
CA SER A 164 15.19 20.10 -31.04
C SER A 164 13.94 20.66 -30.33
N PRO A 165 13.87 21.96 -30.01
CA PRO A 165 12.85 22.52 -29.12
C PRO A 165 11.46 22.74 -29.76
N GLU A 166 11.10 22.01 -30.82
CA GLU A 166 9.88 22.29 -31.61
C GLU A 166 9.06 21.04 -32.00
N SER A 167 8.78 20.11 -31.07
CA SER A 167 7.67 19.16 -31.30
C SER A 167 6.69 19.13 -30.11
N SER A 168 5.66 19.96 -30.21
CA SER A 168 4.48 19.97 -29.33
C SER A 168 3.74 18.62 -29.26
N ASP A 169 4.07 17.67 -30.13
CA ASP A 169 3.43 16.35 -30.22
C ASP A 169 3.97 15.34 -29.20
N ALA A 170 5.22 15.47 -28.72
CA ALA A 170 5.79 14.52 -27.75
C ALA A 170 5.09 14.59 -26.38
N ALA A 171 4.78 15.81 -25.91
CA ALA A 171 4.02 16.04 -24.68
C ALA A 171 2.57 15.53 -24.74
N MET A 172 1.99 15.38 -25.95
CA MET A 172 0.64 14.82 -26.12
C MET A 172 0.58 13.29 -26.03
N SER A 173 1.73 12.62 -25.94
CA SER A 173 1.83 11.15 -25.95
C SER A 173 2.31 10.52 -24.63
N ALA A 174 2.57 11.31 -23.58
CA ALA A 174 2.96 10.74 -22.29
C ALA A 174 1.76 10.11 -21.56
N PRO A 175 1.95 9.01 -20.81
CA PRO A 175 0.92 8.48 -19.92
C PRO A 175 0.50 9.56 -18.89
N LYS A 176 -0.78 9.53 -18.49
CA LYS A 176 -1.39 10.50 -17.56
C LYS A 176 -2.12 9.75 -16.48
N PHE A 177 -1.96 10.16 -15.22
CA PHE A 177 -2.67 9.55 -14.08
C PHE A 177 -3.67 10.53 -13.47
N GLU A 178 -4.88 10.04 -13.22
CA GLU A 178 -5.90 10.71 -12.42
C GLU A 178 -6.15 9.87 -11.17
N ILE A 179 -5.90 10.42 -9.98
CA ILE A 179 -5.93 9.68 -8.73
C ILE A 179 -6.99 10.27 -7.80
N SER A 180 -7.93 9.45 -7.35
CA SER A 180 -8.91 9.82 -6.33
C SER A 180 -8.62 9.10 -5.02
N ALA A 181 -8.32 9.84 -3.96
CA ALA A 181 -8.17 9.29 -2.61
C ALA A 181 -9.52 9.41 -1.86
N ILE A 182 -10.08 8.29 -1.43
CA ILE A 182 -11.34 8.24 -0.68
C ILE A 182 -11.06 7.73 0.73
N ASP A 183 -11.42 8.50 1.75
CA ASP A 183 -11.14 8.16 3.13
C ASP A 183 -12.18 8.77 4.07
N ILE A 184 -12.38 8.18 5.26
CA ILE A 184 -13.34 8.70 6.25
C ILE A 184 -12.86 10.01 6.88
N ALA A 185 -11.55 10.21 7.01
CA ALA A 185 -10.97 11.46 7.51
C ALA A 185 -10.75 12.48 6.38
N ASN A 186 -10.71 13.77 6.73
CA ASN A 186 -10.51 14.83 5.73
C ASN A 186 -9.03 14.99 5.39
N TRP A 187 -8.56 14.25 4.40
CA TRP A 187 -7.17 14.33 3.92
C TRP A 187 -6.95 15.38 2.82
N THR A 188 -7.97 16.16 2.46
CA THR A 188 -7.90 17.14 1.37
C THR A 188 -6.69 18.10 1.48
N PRO A 189 -6.35 18.65 2.67
CA PRO A 189 -5.17 19.50 2.81
C PRO A 189 -3.85 18.76 2.52
N ILE A 190 -3.75 17.49 2.94
CA ILE A 190 -2.57 16.65 2.71
C ILE A 190 -2.43 16.32 1.23
N VAL A 191 -3.50 15.85 0.59
CA VAL A 191 -3.53 15.50 -0.85
C VAL A 191 -3.16 16.73 -1.69
N THR A 192 -3.73 17.90 -1.39
CA THR A 192 -3.43 19.16 -2.08
C THR A 192 -1.96 19.58 -1.93
N SER A 193 -1.41 19.42 -0.73
CA SER A 193 0.01 19.75 -0.46
C SER A 193 0.96 18.81 -1.20
N LEU A 194 0.63 17.51 -1.25
CA LEU A 194 1.42 16.52 -2.00
C LEU A 194 1.33 16.74 -3.51
N GLN A 195 0.14 17.00 -4.05
CA GLN A 195 -0.04 17.40 -5.46
C GLN A 195 0.87 18.57 -5.81
N THR A 196 0.80 19.63 -5.02
CA THR A 196 1.61 20.84 -5.24
C THR A 196 3.10 20.52 -5.20
N ALA A 197 3.55 19.72 -4.23
CA ALA A 197 4.95 19.33 -4.11
C ALA A 197 5.43 18.41 -5.25
N ILE A 198 4.56 17.56 -5.80
CA ILE A 198 4.86 16.69 -6.96
C ILE A 198 4.98 17.51 -8.24
N THR A 199 4.08 18.47 -8.43
CA THR A 199 3.93 19.19 -9.70
C THR A 199 4.54 20.58 -9.74
N THR A 200 5.35 20.93 -8.74
CA THR A 200 6.08 22.20 -8.66
C THR A 200 7.53 21.94 -8.34
N ALA A 201 8.45 22.64 -9.00
CA ALA A 201 9.86 22.56 -8.68
C ALA A 201 10.10 22.91 -7.19
N PRO A 202 10.94 22.14 -6.48
CA PRO A 202 11.12 22.33 -5.05
C PRO A 202 11.74 23.71 -4.74
N PRO A 203 11.48 24.25 -3.53
CA PRO A 203 12.05 25.53 -3.13
C PRO A 203 13.57 25.43 -3.01
N LEU A 204 14.27 26.36 -3.65
CA LEU A 204 15.73 26.46 -3.56
C LEU A 204 16.16 27.41 -2.44
N SER A 205 17.31 27.11 -1.85
CA SER A 205 18.00 28.07 -0.99
C SER A 205 18.37 29.32 -1.79
N LYS A 206 18.32 30.49 -1.13
CA LYS A 206 18.88 31.76 -1.63
C LYS A 206 20.36 31.66 -2.05
N TYR A 207 21.09 30.66 -1.55
CA TYR A 207 22.49 30.39 -1.89
C TYR A 207 22.67 29.17 -2.81
N ALA A 208 21.61 28.69 -3.47
CA ALA A 208 21.72 27.57 -4.40
C ALA A 208 22.69 27.88 -5.54
N SER A 209 23.54 26.91 -5.89
CA SER A 209 24.49 27.01 -7.00
C SER A 209 23.77 27.18 -8.34
N ALA A 210 24.49 27.64 -9.37
CA ALA A 210 23.94 27.72 -10.73
C ALA A 210 23.43 26.35 -11.21
N ALA A 211 24.24 25.30 -11.03
CA ALA A 211 23.85 23.93 -11.36
C ALA A 211 22.57 23.46 -10.64
N ALA A 212 22.42 23.79 -9.35
CA ALA A 212 21.22 23.43 -8.60
C ALA A 212 19.96 24.20 -9.07
N LYS A 213 20.13 25.40 -9.64
CA LYS A 213 19.03 26.15 -10.25
C LYS A 213 18.64 25.58 -11.61
N GLU A 214 19.63 25.20 -12.41
CA GLU A 214 19.41 24.59 -13.74
C GLU A 214 18.73 23.22 -13.63
N SER A 215 19.05 22.42 -12.61
CA SER A 215 18.43 21.12 -12.40
C SER A 215 17.14 21.15 -11.56
N ASN A 216 16.58 22.32 -11.26
CA ASN A 216 15.42 22.46 -10.37
C ASN A 216 14.12 22.32 -11.13
N VAL A 217 13.70 21.08 -11.32
CA VAL A 217 12.46 20.72 -12.03
C VAL A 217 11.49 20.02 -11.08
N GLU A 218 10.20 20.12 -11.37
CA GLU A 218 9.16 19.32 -10.74
C GLU A 218 9.37 17.81 -10.99
N LEU A 219 8.77 16.97 -10.14
CA LEU A 219 8.81 15.53 -10.36
C LEU A 219 8.03 15.18 -11.63
N LEU A 220 6.82 15.71 -11.76
CA LEU A 220 5.91 15.51 -12.89
C LEU A 220 5.20 16.82 -13.26
N PRO A 221 5.04 17.15 -14.56
CA PRO A 221 4.21 18.26 -15.00
C PRO A 221 2.75 18.14 -14.51
N PRO A 222 2.07 19.26 -14.17
CA PRO A 222 0.68 19.23 -13.68
C PRO A 222 -0.33 18.55 -14.61
N HIS A 223 -0.09 18.56 -15.93
CA HIS A 223 -1.01 17.96 -16.90
C HIS A 223 -0.89 16.43 -17.00
N LEU A 224 0.17 15.82 -16.43
CA LEU A 224 0.35 14.37 -16.40
C LEU A 224 -0.17 13.72 -15.13
N PHE A 225 -0.33 14.49 -14.05
CA PHE A 225 -0.63 13.93 -12.73
C PHE A 225 -1.64 14.80 -12.00
N GLN A 226 -2.84 14.28 -11.80
CA GLN A 226 -3.92 14.97 -11.10
C GLN A 226 -4.39 14.14 -9.92
N THR A 227 -4.70 14.82 -8.81
CA THR A 227 -5.23 14.18 -7.61
C THR A 227 -6.52 14.85 -7.15
N ALA A 228 -7.42 14.05 -6.60
CA ALA A 228 -8.63 14.47 -5.92
C ALA A 228 -8.72 13.75 -4.57
N SER A 229 -9.44 14.36 -3.63
CA SER A 229 -9.71 13.81 -2.30
C SER A 229 -11.20 13.87 -2.03
N LEU A 230 -11.77 12.77 -1.53
CA LEU A 230 -13.16 12.67 -1.12
C LEU A 230 -13.22 12.15 0.32
N GLN A 231 -13.74 12.99 1.22
CA GLN A 231 -14.03 12.55 2.59
C GLN A 231 -15.35 11.77 2.60
N GLN A 232 -15.28 10.43 2.68
CA GLN A 232 -16.45 9.57 2.78
C GLN A 232 -16.12 8.21 3.40
N ASP A 233 -17.02 7.72 4.26
CA ASP A 233 -16.95 6.34 4.78
C ASP A 233 -17.46 5.33 3.72
N VAL A 234 -16.54 4.52 3.18
CA VAL A 234 -16.84 3.51 2.15
C VAL A 234 -17.82 2.42 2.64
N LEU A 235 -17.91 2.18 3.95
CA LEU A 235 -18.86 1.20 4.50
C LEU A 235 -20.30 1.70 4.50
N THR A 236 -20.49 3.03 4.46
CA THR A 236 -21.82 3.68 4.47
C THR A 236 -22.12 4.49 3.21
N MET A 237 -21.15 4.63 2.29
CA MET A 237 -21.35 5.21 0.96
C MET A 237 -22.47 4.50 0.18
N SER A 238 -23.33 5.28 -0.47
CA SER A 238 -24.42 4.78 -1.30
C SER A 238 -23.89 4.03 -2.53
N ALA A 239 -24.73 3.18 -3.14
CA ALA A 239 -24.34 2.47 -4.36
C ALA A 239 -24.14 3.45 -5.54
N GLU A 240 -24.94 4.51 -5.60
CA GLU A 240 -24.89 5.56 -6.62
C GLU A 240 -23.59 6.36 -6.51
N ASP A 241 -23.24 6.81 -5.31
CA ASP A 241 -22.00 7.57 -5.08
C ASP A 241 -20.77 6.70 -5.34
N LEU A 242 -20.78 5.45 -4.87
CA LEU A 242 -19.68 4.52 -5.12
C LEU A 242 -19.52 4.25 -6.62
N SER A 243 -20.62 4.06 -7.33
CA SER A 243 -20.60 3.89 -8.78
C SER A 243 -20.04 5.12 -9.48
N ALA A 244 -20.43 6.33 -9.07
CA ALA A 244 -19.92 7.56 -9.66
C ALA A 244 -18.40 7.70 -9.51
N GLN A 245 -17.83 7.22 -8.39
CA GLN A 245 -16.39 7.23 -8.16
C GLN A 245 -15.63 6.10 -8.89
N LEU A 246 -16.23 4.92 -9.05
CA LEU A 246 -15.53 3.74 -9.54
C LEU A 246 -15.80 3.40 -11.01
N GLN A 247 -16.85 3.95 -11.62
CA GLN A 247 -17.31 3.55 -12.96
C GLN A 247 -16.27 3.70 -14.08
N ASN A 248 -15.21 4.49 -13.89
CA ASN A 248 -14.13 4.66 -14.87
C ASN A 248 -12.77 4.25 -14.30
N ALA A 249 -12.72 3.62 -13.13
CA ALA A 249 -11.46 3.27 -12.49
C ALA A 249 -10.79 2.09 -13.22
N ASP A 250 -9.56 2.30 -13.67
CA ASP A 250 -8.71 1.23 -14.21
C ASP A 250 -8.09 0.40 -13.09
N LEU A 251 -7.72 1.07 -11.98
CA LEU A 251 -7.18 0.46 -10.78
C LEU A 251 -7.89 0.97 -9.54
N VAL A 252 -8.39 0.07 -8.72
CA VAL A 252 -8.82 0.35 -7.35
C VAL A 252 -7.84 -0.28 -6.39
N THR A 253 -7.37 0.50 -5.42
CA THR A 253 -6.45 0.01 -4.39
C THR A 253 -7.11 0.03 -3.02
N ILE A 254 -6.83 -0.99 -2.21
CA ILE A 254 -7.14 -1.03 -0.78
C ILE A 254 -5.86 -1.45 -0.05
N MET A 255 -5.05 -0.48 0.37
CA MET A 255 -3.73 -0.74 0.95
C MET A 255 -3.68 -0.43 2.46
N PHE A 256 -3.50 -1.48 3.28
CA PHE A 256 -3.50 -1.45 4.75
C PHE A 256 -4.81 -0.93 5.36
N THR A 257 -5.91 -1.15 4.65
CA THR A 257 -7.25 -0.67 5.03
C THR A 257 -8.26 -1.81 5.16
N LEU A 258 -8.16 -2.87 4.35
CA LEU A 258 -9.19 -3.90 4.27
C LEU A 258 -9.38 -4.65 5.59
N ASN A 259 -8.29 -4.97 6.29
CA ASN A 259 -8.36 -5.58 7.62
C ASN A 259 -9.11 -4.70 8.64
N GLU A 260 -8.91 -3.39 8.59
CA GLU A 260 -9.60 -2.44 9.46
C GLU A 260 -11.09 -2.39 9.14
N LEU A 261 -11.47 -2.41 7.86
CA LEU A 261 -12.88 -2.50 7.44
C LEU A 261 -13.57 -3.76 8.00
N TYR A 262 -12.94 -4.94 7.84
CA TYR A 262 -13.49 -6.18 8.38
C TYR A 262 -13.60 -6.17 9.91
N SER A 263 -12.61 -5.58 10.58
CA SER A 263 -12.63 -5.42 12.04
C SER A 263 -13.76 -4.50 12.51
N THR A 264 -14.06 -3.44 11.75
CA THR A 264 -15.18 -2.53 12.03
C THR A 264 -16.52 -3.20 11.76
N SER A 265 -16.67 -3.90 10.63
CA SER A 265 -17.89 -4.67 10.35
C SER A 265 -17.69 -5.67 9.20
N LEU A 266 -17.75 -6.96 9.51
CA LEU A 266 -17.76 -8.03 8.52
C LEU A 266 -18.85 -7.83 7.47
N ALA A 267 -20.10 -7.65 7.91
CA ALA A 267 -21.26 -7.56 7.03
C ALA A 267 -21.21 -6.35 6.10
N LYS A 268 -20.86 -5.16 6.63
CA LYS A 268 -20.75 -3.96 5.80
C LYS A 268 -19.58 -4.06 4.82
N THR A 269 -18.46 -4.68 5.22
CA THR A 269 -17.31 -4.87 4.32
C THR A 269 -17.65 -5.81 3.18
N GLN A 270 -18.33 -6.93 3.44
CA GLN A 270 -18.80 -7.82 2.38
C GLN A 270 -19.80 -7.11 1.46
N ALA A 271 -20.76 -6.37 2.01
CA ALA A 271 -21.71 -5.58 1.22
C ALA A 271 -21.00 -4.52 0.36
N PHE A 272 -19.98 -3.85 0.91
CA PHE A 272 -19.14 -2.90 0.20
C PHE A 272 -18.40 -3.57 -0.97
N LEU A 273 -17.74 -4.71 -0.77
CA LEU A 273 -17.04 -5.45 -1.84
C LEU A 273 -17.99 -5.92 -2.96
N MET A 274 -19.21 -6.31 -2.60
CA MET A 274 -20.24 -6.66 -3.59
C MET A 274 -20.69 -5.42 -4.40
N ARG A 275 -20.88 -4.27 -3.76
CA ARG A 275 -21.18 -3.01 -4.48
C ARG A 275 -20.02 -2.60 -5.39
N LEU A 276 -18.78 -2.65 -4.89
CA LEU A 276 -17.56 -2.39 -5.67
C LEU A 276 -17.51 -3.26 -6.93
N THR A 277 -17.85 -4.55 -6.81
CA THR A 277 -17.91 -5.48 -7.97
C THR A 277 -18.91 -5.03 -9.03
N GLY A 278 -20.07 -4.51 -8.62
CA GLY A 278 -21.08 -4.00 -9.54
C GLY A 278 -20.77 -2.62 -10.13
N SER A 279 -19.86 -1.86 -9.52
CA SER A 279 -19.50 -0.51 -9.96
C SER A 279 -18.31 -0.46 -10.93
N LEU A 280 -17.50 -1.52 -11.01
CA LEU A 280 -16.29 -1.55 -11.83
C LEU A 280 -16.54 -2.08 -13.24
N GLN A 281 -15.84 -1.49 -14.21
CA GLN A 281 -15.84 -1.95 -15.58
C GLN A 281 -15.07 -3.27 -15.74
N GLN A 282 -15.39 -4.00 -16.80
CA GLN A 282 -14.59 -5.15 -17.20
C GLN A 282 -13.14 -4.73 -17.43
N GLY A 283 -12.20 -5.55 -16.95
CA GLY A 283 -10.77 -5.30 -17.09
C GLY A 283 -10.17 -4.47 -15.95
N SER A 284 -10.99 -3.73 -15.20
CA SER A 284 -10.53 -3.01 -14.00
C SER A 284 -9.84 -3.95 -13.02
N LEU A 285 -8.82 -3.42 -12.35
CA LEU A 285 -8.03 -4.15 -11.37
C LEU A 285 -8.42 -3.76 -9.95
N LEU A 286 -8.43 -4.74 -9.05
CA LEU A 286 -8.51 -4.53 -7.61
C LEU A 286 -7.22 -5.03 -6.98
N LEU A 287 -6.43 -4.10 -6.45
CA LEU A 287 -5.19 -4.38 -5.73
C LEU A 287 -5.39 -4.24 -4.23
N VAL A 288 -5.24 -5.34 -3.51
CA VAL A 288 -5.28 -5.37 -2.05
C VAL A 288 -3.88 -5.65 -1.51
N VAL A 289 -3.39 -4.74 -0.67
CA VAL A 289 -2.13 -4.89 0.05
C VAL A 289 -2.46 -4.75 1.54
N ASP A 290 -2.01 -5.66 2.39
CA ASP A 290 -2.28 -5.54 3.84
C ASP A 290 -1.15 -6.17 4.64
N SER A 291 -1.23 -6.09 5.97
CA SER A 291 -0.30 -6.80 6.86
C SER A 291 -0.43 -8.32 6.67
N PRO A 292 0.64 -9.12 6.80
CA PRO A 292 0.51 -10.58 6.74
C PRO A 292 0.24 -11.19 8.13
N GLY A 293 -0.23 -12.44 8.15
CA GLY A 293 -0.32 -13.25 9.36
C GLY A 293 -1.44 -12.85 10.32
N SER A 294 -1.19 -12.99 11.63
CA SER A 294 -2.20 -12.78 12.69
C SER A 294 -2.72 -11.34 12.80
N TYR A 295 -2.07 -10.39 12.13
CA TYR A 295 -2.55 -9.02 12.03
C TYR A 295 -3.72 -8.87 11.06
N SER A 296 -3.91 -9.85 10.17
CA SER A 296 -4.98 -9.84 9.17
C SER A 296 -5.85 -11.08 9.30
N THR A 297 -6.47 -11.21 10.46
CA THR A 297 -7.46 -12.26 10.73
C THR A 297 -8.78 -11.67 11.17
N VAL A 298 -9.87 -12.31 10.76
CA VAL A 298 -11.23 -11.89 11.09
C VAL A 298 -11.92 -12.96 11.94
N THR A 299 -12.66 -12.50 12.94
CA THR A 299 -13.46 -13.34 13.83
C THR A 299 -14.89 -13.44 13.30
N LEU A 300 -15.35 -14.65 12.96
CA LEU A 300 -16.72 -14.87 12.49
C LEU A 300 -17.66 -15.13 13.68
N ASN A 301 -18.74 -14.35 13.81
CA ASN A 301 -19.81 -14.55 14.78
C ASN A 301 -19.34 -14.72 16.25
N GLY A 302 -18.23 -14.07 16.63
CA GLY A 302 -17.66 -14.19 17.97
C GLY A 302 -17.05 -15.57 18.30
N ALA A 303 -16.84 -16.44 17.30
CA ALA A 303 -16.19 -17.73 17.49
C ALA A 303 -14.68 -17.58 17.78
N GLU A 304 -14.07 -18.52 18.50
CA GLU A 304 -12.61 -18.52 18.74
C GLU A 304 -11.77 -18.62 17.45
N LYS A 305 -12.36 -19.07 16.34
CA LYS A 305 -11.64 -19.35 15.11
C LYS A 305 -11.42 -18.08 14.29
N GLN A 306 -10.16 -17.68 14.19
CA GLN A 306 -9.66 -16.61 13.33
C GLN A 306 -9.42 -17.13 11.91
N TYR A 307 -9.91 -16.39 10.91
CA TYR A 307 -9.70 -16.70 9.49
C TYR A 307 -8.80 -15.66 8.85
N PRO A 308 -7.83 -16.05 8.00
CA PRO A 308 -7.05 -15.08 7.22
C PRO A 308 -7.98 -14.17 6.41
N MET A 309 -7.75 -12.86 6.46
CA MET A 309 -8.58 -11.86 5.79
C MET A 309 -8.74 -12.15 4.29
N HIS A 310 -7.67 -12.60 3.62
CA HIS A 310 -7.71 -12.91 2.19
C HIS A 310 -8.66 -14.08 1.87
N TRP A 311 -8.95 -14.99 2.80
CA TRP A 311 -9.96 -16.04 2.57
C TRP A 311 -11.36 -15.47 2.47
N LEU A 312 -11.68 -14.45 3.27
CA LEU A 312 -12.97 -13.76 3.18
C LEU A 312 -13.04 -12.93 1.90
N LEU A 313 -11.94 -12.28 1.52
CA LEU A 313 -11.83 -11.57 0.25
C LEU A 313 -12.06 -12.51 -0.93
N ASP A 314 -11.31 -13.62 -1.01
CA ASP A 314 -11.45 -14.64 -2.04
C ASP A 314 -12.87 -15.22 -2.04
N HIS A 315 -13.44 -15.50 -0.86
CA HIS A 315 -14.81 -15.99 -0.76
C HIS A 315 -15.82 -14.98 -1.32
N THR A 316 -15.68 -13.68 -1.02
CA THR A 316 -16.60 -12.66 -1.52
C THR A 316 -16.44 -12.40 -3.02
N LEU A 317 -15.21 -12.37 -3.55
CA LEU A 317 -14.95 -12.02 -4.95
C LEU A 317 -15.04 -13.20 -5.92
N LEU A 318 -14.64 -14.40 -5.50
CA LEU A 318 -14.50 -15.56 -6.39
C LEU A 318 -15.63 -16.58 -6.27
N SER A 319 -16.48 -16.50 -5.24
CA SER A 319 -17.59 -17.47 -5.10
C SER A 319 -18.67 -17.21 -6.15
N VAL A 320 -19.07 -18.27 -6.84
CA VAL A 320 -20.25 -18.28 -7.71
C VAL A 320 -21.50 -18.53 -6.85
N PRO A 321 -22.58 -17.74 -6.98
CA PRO A 321 -23.83 -17.98 -6.24
C PRO A 321 -24.37 -19.39 -6.51
N LYS A 322 -24.70 -20.14 -5.44
CA LYS A 322 -25.21 -21.52 -5.54
C LYS A 322 -26.55 -21.65 -6.28
N ASP A 323 -27.31 -20.56 -6.37
CA ASP A 323 -28.63 -20.50 -6.99
C ASP A 323 -28.61 -19.85 -8.39
N ALA A 324 -27.44 -19.72 -9.02
CA ALA A 324 -27.32 -19.25 -10.41
C ALA A 324 -28.01 -20.25 -11.35
N LYS A 325 -29.30 -20.02 -11.61
CA LYS A 325 -30.13 -20.84 -12.50
C LYS A 325 -29.79 -20.65 -13.99
N SER A 326 -28.95 -19.69 -14.32
CA SER A 326 -28.43 -19.45 -15.67
C SER A 326 -26.91 -19.55 -15.69
N THR A 327 -26.37 -20.04 -16.80
CA THR A 327 -24.94 -20.03 -17.14
C THR A 327 -24.40 -18.61 -17.45
N GLU A 328 -25.21 -17.56 -17.24
CA GLU A 328 -24.87 -16.16 -17.55
C GLU A 328 -24.13 -15.45 -16.40
N ASP A 329 -24.22 -15.96 -15.17
CA ASP A 329 -23.47 -15.43 -14.02
C ASP A 329 -22.16 -16.19 -13.80
N GLY A 330 -21.27 -16.10 -14.79
CA GLY A 330 -19.88 -16.53 -14.64
C GLY A 330 -19.16 -15.81 -13.49
N PRO A 331 -17.95 -16.26 -13.12
CA PRO A 331 -17.15 -15.60 -12.10
C PRO A 331 -16.98 -14.12 -12.46
N LYS A 332 -17.21 -13.22 -11.50
CA LYS A 332 -17.08 -11.77 -11.72
C LYS A 332 -15.62 -11.31 -11.62
N TRP A 333 -14.76 -12.10 -11.02
CA TRP A 333 -13.35 -11.80 -10.79
C TRP A 333 -12.46 -13.00 -11.12
N GLU A 334 -11.27 -12.73 -11.64
CA GLU A 334 -10.14 -13.66 -11.63
C GLU A 334 -9.08 -13.17 -10.65
N LYS A 335 -8.41 -14.10 -9.96
CA LYS A 335 -7.23 -13.78 -9.14
C LYS A 335 -5.99 -13.85 -10.01
N VAL A 336 -5.36 -12.70 -10.24
CA VAL A 336 -4.20 -12.55 -11.14
C VAL A 336 -2.89 -12.87 -10.41
N LEU A 337 -2.74 -12.35 -9.19
CA LEU A 337 -1.54 -12.54 -8.39
C LEU A 337 -1.89 -12.66 -6.90
N SER A 338 -1.15 -13.50 -6.18
CA SER A 338 -1.26 -13.63 -4.73
C SER A 338 0.09 -13.95 -4.11
N ASP A 339 0.43 -13.25 -3.04
CA ASP A 339 1.54 -13.58 -2.17
C ASP A 339 1.17 -13.21 -0.73
N GLU A 340 1.17 -14.20 0.16
CA GLU A 340 0.73 -14.04 1.53
C GLU A 340 1.77 -13.33 2.43
N SER A 341 3.01 -13.13 1.97
CA SER A 341 4.04 -12.46 2.77
C SER A 341 5.30 -12.09 1.97
N ARG A 342 5.42 -10.82 1.60
CA ARG A 342 6.62 -10.18 1.05
C ARG A 342 7.27 -9.22 2.03
N TRP A 343 8.58 -9.01 1.86
CA TRP A 343 9.34 -7.95 2.53
C TRP A 343 9.75 -6.91 1.50
N PHE A 344 9.40 -5.65 1.75
CA PHE A 344 10.07 -4.50 1.18
C PHE A 344 11.17 -4.05 2.14
N ARG A 345 12.41 -3.96 1.63
CA ARG A 345 13.56 -3.48 2.38
C ARG A 345 14.01 -2.16 1.80
N LEU A 346 14.18 -1.17 2.66
CA LEU A 346 14.69 0.14 2.26
C LEU A 346 16.13 -0.02 1.75
N PRO A 347 16.48 0.58 0.61
CA PRO A 347 17.86 0.62 0.17
C PRO A 347 18.71 1.50 1.09
N GLU A 348 20.00 1.19 1.16
CA GLU A 348 20.98 2.00 1.88
C GLU A 348 21.20 3.36 1.18
N GLY A 349 21.60 4.38 1.95
CA GLY A 349 21.95 5.70 1.41
C GLY A 349 20.81 6.72 1.36
N LEU A 350 19.56 6.31 1.59
CA LEU A 350 18.43 7.23 1.72
C LEU A 350 18.58 8.15 2.94
N LYS A 351 18.18 9.40 2.76
CA LYS A 351 18.21 10.44 3.79
C LYS A 351 16.81 10.98 4.03
N TYR A 352 16.38 10.92 5.28
CA TYR A 352 15.14 11.52 5.74
C TYR A 352 15.30 12.01 7.19
N PRO A 353 14.60 13.10 7.63
CA PRO A 353 14.85 13.68 8.95
C PRO A 353 14.50 12.78 10.14
N ILE A 354 13.73 11.72 9.92
CA ILE A 354 13.33 10.73 10.93
C ILE A 354 13.49 9.32 10.36
N ASP A 355 13.51 8.32 11.24
CA ASP A 355 13.71 6.92 10.85
C ASP A 355 12.65 6.43 9.86
N LEU A 356 13.13 5.80 8.80
CA LEU A 356 12.32 5.06 7.82
C LEU A 356 12.21 3.60 8.25
N GLU A 357 11.15 2.91 7.81
CA GLU A 357 10.84 1.55 8.23
C GLU A 357 10.67 0.59 7.04
N ASN A 358 11.22 -0.62 7.20
CA ASN A 358 10.93 -1.72 6.29
C ASN A 358 9.44 -2.11 6.40
N MET A 359 8.86 -2.60 5.31
CA MET A 359 7.47 -2.99 5.25
C MET A 359 7.36 -4.48 4.97
N ARG A 360 6.49 -5.17 5.72
CA ARG A 360 6.07 -6.53 5.39
C ARG A 360 4.60 -6.51 5.02
N TYR A 361 4.23 -7.18 3.94
CA TYR A 361 2.88 -7.11 3.40
C TYR A 361 2.47 -8.44 2.75
N GLN A 362 1.17 -8.69 2.68
CA GLN A 362 0.56 -9.61 1.72
C GLN A 362 0.00 -8.80 0.55
N ILE A 363 -0.08 -9.39 -0.62
CA ILE A 363 -0.55 -8.74 -1.85
C ILE A 363 -1.48 -9.69 -2.62
N HIS A 364 -2.61 -9.16 -3.06
CA HIS A 364 -3.60 -9.89 -3.86
C HIS A 364 -4.12 -8.96 -4.95
N LEU A 365 -3.97 -9.38 -6.21
CA LEU A 365 -4.44 -8.65 -7.38
C LEU A 365 -5.56 -9.46 -8.04
N TYR A 366 -6.67 -8.78 -8.32
CA TYR A 366 -7.82 -9.35 -9.02
C TYR A 366 -8.13 -8.53 -10.26
N ARG A 367 -8.67 -9.18 -11.30
CA ARG A 367 -9.17 -8.51 -12.50
C ARG A 367 -10.66 -8.77 -12.66
N ARG A 368 -11.41 -7.70 -12.93
CA ARG A 368 -12.85 -7.77 -13.20
C ARG A 368 -13.07 -8.46 -14.54
N LEU A 369 -13.77 -9.58 -14.52
CA LEU A 369 -14.19 -10.32 -15.71
C LEU A 369 -15.42 -9.67 -16.36
N PRO A 370 -15.88 -10.10 -17.55
CA PRO A 370 -17.18 -9.70 -18.10
C PRO A 370 -18.34 -9.79 -17.09
#